data_AF-A0A2S4KK03-F1
#
_entry.id   AF-A0A2S4KK03-F1
#
_cell.length_a   1.000
_cell.length_b   1.000
_cell.length_c   1.000
_cell.angle_alpha   90.00
_cell.angle_beta   90.00
_cell.angle_gamma   90.00
#
_symmetry.space_group_name_H-M   'P 1'
#
loop_
_entity.id
_entity.type
_entity.pdbx_description
1 polymer ?
#
loop_
_entity_poly.entity_id
_entity_poly.type
_entity_poly.pdbx_seq_one_letter_code
_entity_poly.pdbx_strand_id
1 'polypeptide(L)'
;MAAVERIEGWRALGDNVIETIINKSEKVKALKQKAKDEELSAREKKELSAEEKEYRSKRKLVQEKLIKFATRIPAFMYLTDFRENTLQDVITKLEPELFLTVTGLTVQDFHLLVQLKVFNTEQMNAAVFAFRRYEDASLRYTGIASHPGLTHIGLYDTVVAMA
;
A
#
# COMPACT_ATOMS: atom_id res chain seq x y z
N MET A 1 -3.99 -15.12 23.91
CA MET A 1 -4.93 -14.26 23.16
C MET A 1 -4.32 -12.86 22.93
N ALA A 2 -3.18 -12.75 22.22
CA ALA A 2 -2.47 -11.47 22.03
C ALA A 2 -1.93 -11.27 20.59
N ALA A 3 -2.38 -12.10 19.65
CA ALA A 3 -1.99 -12.03 18.24
C ALA A 3 -3.02 -11.27 17.39
N VAL A 4 -4.28 -11.19 17.86
CA VAL A 4 -5.40 -10.65 17.07
C VAL A 4 -5.58 -9.14 17.26
N GLU A 5 -5.15 -8.56 18.38
CA GLU A 5 -5.23 -7.10 18.63
C GLU A 5 -4.19 -6.27 17.85
N ARG A 6 -3.25 -6.92 17.16
CA ARG A 6 -2.20 -6.23 16.37
C ARG A 6 -2.59 -5.93 14.93
N ILE A 7 -3.78 -6.35 14.50
CA ILE A 7 -4.24 -6.28 13.11
C ILE A 7 -5.07 -5.01 12.81
N GLU A 8 -5.39 -4.20 13.81
CA GLU A 8 -6.36 -3.09 13.69
C GLU A 8 -5.78 -1.77 13.19
N GLY A 9 -4.71 -1.82 12.41
CA GLY A 9 -4.12 -0.62 11.83
C GLY A 9 -5.10 0.11 10.92
N TRP A 10 -5.78 -0.64 10.06
CA TRP A 10 -6.58 -0.12 8.97
C TRP A 10 -8.09 -0.13 9.25
N ARG A 11 -8.61 -1.13 9.97
CA ARG A 11 -10.01 -1.11 10.46
C ARG A 11 -10.31 0.12 11.34
N ALA A 12 -9.34 0.58 12.13
CA ALA A 12 -9.47 1.78 12.96
C ALA A 12 -9.41 3.10 12.18
N LEU A 13 -9.04 3.09 10.89
CA LEU A 13 -9.22 4.27 10.04
C LEU A 13 -10.71 4.54 9.79
N GLY A 14 -11.57 3.54 9.97
CA GLY A 14 -13.00 3.64 9.68
C GLY A 14 -13.27 3.63 8.19
N ASP A 15 -14.45 3.14 7.82
CA ASP A 15 -14.94 3.23 6.45
C ASP A 15 -14.91 4.72 6.05
N ASN A 16 -14.34 5.01 4.87
CA ASN A 16 -14.31 6.33 4.23
C ASN A 16 -13.20 7.31 4.67
N VAL A 17 -12.16 6.94 5.44
CA VAL A 17 -11.08 7.92 5.73
C VAL A 17 -10.37 8.41 4.47
N ILE A 18 -10.13 7.53 3.50
CA ILE A 18 -9.43 7.94 2.29
C ILE A 18 -10.35 8.79 1.40
N GLU A 19 -11.62 8.42 1.27
CA GLU A 19 -12.64 9.24 0.62
C GLU A 19 -12.77 10.61 1.29
N THR A 20 -12.72 10.66 2.62
CA THR A 20 -12.74 11.91 3.38
C THR A 20 -11.52 12.78 3.07
N ILE A 21 -10.34 12.18 2.89
CA ILE A 21 -9.13 12.91 2.48
C ILE A 21 -9.31 13.49 1.07
N ILE A 22 -9.90 12.73 0.13
CA ILE A 22 -10.20 13.20 -1.22
C ILE A 22 -11.18 14.36 -1.19
N ASN A 23 -12.33 14.20 -0.53
CA ASN A 23 -13.36 15.23 -0.42
C ASN A 23 -12.82 16.51 0.23
N LYS A 24 -11.97 16.39 1.27
CA LYS A 24 -11.31 17.54 1.90
C LYS A 24 -10.26 18.18 1.00
N SER A 25 -9.50 17.39 0.24
CA SER A 25 -8.56 17.90 -0.76
C SER A 25 -9.26 18.77 -1.81
N GLU A 26 -10.40 18.30 -2.32
CA GLU A 26 -11.22 19.05 -3.27
C GLU A 26 -11.78 20.34 -2.66
N LYS A 27 -12.29 20.28 -1.43
CA LYS A 27 -12.81 21.46 -0.72
C LYS A 27 -11.72 22.51 -0.47
N VAL A 28 -10.53 22.10 -0.03
CA VAL A 28 -9.37 22.97 0.13
C VAL A 28 -8.95 23.57 -1.22
N LYS A 29 -8.95 22.77 -2.29
CA LYS A 29 -8.62 23.24 -3.64
C LYS A 29 -9.63 24.27 -4.16
N ALA A 30 -10.91 24.05 -3.93
CA ALA A 30 -11.98 24.99 -4.31
C ALA A 30 -11.86 26.32 -3.56
N LEU A 31 -11.67 26.28 -2.23
CA LEU A 31 -11.45 27.48 -1.41
C LEU A 31 -10.17 28.23 -1.81
N LYS A 32 -9.09 27.51 -2.14
CA LYS A 32 -7.86 28.11 -2.66
C LYS A 32 -8.03 28.73 -4.04
N GLN A 33 -8.85 28.13 -4.89
CA GLN A 33 -9.14 28.69 -6.21
C GLN A 33 -9.94 29.98 -6.06
N LYS A 34 -11.00 29.95 -5.23
CA LYS A 34 -11.79 31.15 -4.89
C LYS A 34 -10.91 32.27 -4.34
N ALA A 35 -9.95 31.96 -3.47
CA ALA A 35 -9.00 32.94 -2.91
C ALA A 35 -8.06 33.58 -3.94
N LYS A 36 -7.90 33.00 -5.14
CA LYS A 36 -7.13 33.62 -6.23
C LYS A 36 -7.98 34.62 -7.02
N ASP A 37 -9.27 34.38 -7.09
CA ASP A 37 -10.21 35.16 -7.90
C ASP A 37 -10.86 36.29 -7.09
N GLU A 38 -11.05 36.12 -5.77
CA GLU A 38 -11.61 37.11 -4.86
C GLU A 38 -11.11 36.96 -3.40
N GLU A 39 -11.27 38.01 -2.58
CA GLU A 39 -10.88 37.96 -1.18
C GLU A 39 -11.85 37.12 -0.33
N LEU A 40 -11.34 36.09 0.33
CA LEU A 40 -12.13 35.24 1.23
C LEU A 40 -12.62 36.01 2.47
N SER A 41 -13.87 35.75 2.87
CA SER A 41 -14.41 36.25 4.13
C SER A 41 -13.66 35.68 5.35
N ALA A 42 -13.77 36.34 6.51
CA ALA A 42 -13.16 35.85 7.75
C ALA A 42 -13.64 34.43 8.13
N ARG A 43 -14.90 34.09 7.79
CA ARG A 43 -15.46 32.75 8.00
C ARG A 43 -14.81 31.72 7.08
N GLU A 44 -14.66 32.04 5.80
CA GLU A 44 -14.03 31.14 4.82
C GLU A 44 -12.53 30.97 5.07
N LYS A 45 -11.82 32.01 5.51
CA LYS A 45 -10.42 31.92 5.95
C LYS A 45 -10.27 30.95 7.14
N LYS A 46 -11.18 31.02 8.11
CA LYS A 46 -11.20 30.09 9.26
C LYS A 46 -11.54 28.66 8.85
N GLU A 47 -12.51 28.49 7.95
CA GLU A 47 -12.87 27.19 7.39
C GLU A 47 -11.73 26.56 6.59
N LEU A 48 -11.08 27.33 5.72
CA LEU A 48 -9.91 26.89 4.97
C LEU A 48 -8.80 26.40 5.91
N SER A 49 -8.49 27.15 6.97
CA SER A 49 -7.48 26.75 7.95
C SER A 49 -7.84 25.45 8.69
N ALA A 50 -9.11 25.29 9.08
CA ALA A 50 -9.58 24.08 9.75
C ALA A 50 -9.51 22.86 8.82
N GLU A 51 -9.99 23.00 7.58
CA GLU A 51 -9.96 21.94 6.57
C GLU A 51 -8.51 21.54 6.22
N GLU A 52 -7.59 22.50 6.07
CA GLU A 52 -6.17 22.23 5.83
C GLU A 52 -5.52 21.47 7.00
N LYS A 53 -5.84 21.85 8.23
CA LYS A 53 -5.31 21.18 9.43
C LYS A 53 -5.79 19.73 9.50
N GLU A 54 -7.09 19.50 9.29
CA GLU A 54 -7.67 18.17 9.34
C GLU A 54 -7.19 17.29 8.19
N TYR A 55 -7.15 17.84 6.96
CA TYR A 55 -6.56 17.18 5.79
C TYR A 55 -5.12 16.74 6.05
N ARG A 56 -4.29 17.63 6.59
CA ARG A 56 -2.88 17.33 6.90
C ARG A 56 -2.76 16.22 7.95
N SER A 57 -3.58 16.27 9.00
CA SER A 57 -3.59 15.26 10.06
C SER A 57 -3.98 13.88 9.53
N LYS A 58 -5.09 13.80 8.76
CA LYS A 58 -5.56 12.54 8.16
C LYS A 58 -4.56 11.97 7.15
N ARG A 59 -3.97 12.83 6.31
CA ARG A 59 -2.92 12.42 5.36
C ARG A 59 -1.70 11.83 6.08
N LYS A 60 -1.26 12.44 7.18
CA LYS A 60 -0.14 11.93 7.98
C LYS A 60 -0.47 10.55 8.56
N LEU A 61 -1.67 10.38 9.10
CA LEU A 61 -2.13 9.10 9.63
C LEU A 61 -2.11 8.00 8.56
N VAL A 62 -2.65 8.27 7.37
CA VAL A 62 -2.62 7.32 6.25
C VAL A 62 -1.19 7.01 5.82
N GLN A 63 -0.32 8.02 5.74
CA GLN A 63 1.09 7.81 5.40
C GLN A 63 1.80 6.89 6.40
N GLU A 64 1.61 7.10 7.70
CA GLU A 64 2.19 6.23 8.74
C GLU A 64 1.70 4.77 8.61
N LYS A 65 0.43 4.57 8.24
CA LYS A 65 -0.14 3.24 8.03
C LYS A 65 0.39 2.59 6.75
N LEU A 66 0.57 3.36 5.68
CA LEU A 66 1.19 2.90 4.44
C LEU A 66 2.66 2.51 4.64
N ILE A 67 3.41 3.28 5.42
CA ILE A 67 4.79 2.92 5.79
C ILE A 67 4.80 1.59 6.55
N LYS A 68 3.92 1.42 7.54
CA LYS A 68 3.80 0.17 8.29
C LYS A 68 3.36 -1.01 7.41
N PHE A 69 2.54 -0.78 6.40
CA PHE A 69 2.17 -1.80 5.43
C PHE A 69 3.37 -2.19 4.54
N ALA A 70 4.08 -1.20 3.99
CA ALA A 70 5.22 -1.42 3.13
C ALA A 70 6.32 -2.26 3.82
N THR A 71 6.51 -2.12 5.12
CA THR A 71 7.49 -2.94 5.87
C THR A 71 7.05 -4.39 6.09
N ARG A 72 5.78 -4.73 5.87
CA ARG A 72 5.25 -6.11 5.98
C ARG A 72 5.29 -6.87 4.66
N ILE A 73 5.30 -6.17 3.52
CA ILE A 73 5.35 -6.78 2.19
C ILE A 73 6.57 -7.70 2.00
N PRO A 74 7.80 -7.32 2.38
CA PRO A 74 8.95 -8.23 2.29
C PRO A 74 8.78 -9.54 3.05
N ALA A 75 8.20 -9.50 4.26
CA ALA A 75 7.96 -10.69 5.06
C ALA A 75 6.87 -11.58 4.42
N PHE A 76 5.80 -10.98 3.90
CA PHE A 76 4.77 -11.71 3.15
C PHE A 76 5.37 -12.37 1.91
N MET A 77 6.16 -11.60 1.16
CA MET A 77 6.87 -12.10 0.00
C MET A 77 7.80 -13.26 0.37
N TYR A 78 8.53 -13.20 1.48
CA TYR A 78 9.41 -14.30 1.89
C TYR A 78 8.66 -15.61 2.18
N LEU A 79 7.44 -15.51 2.70
CA LEU A 79 6.65 -16.67 3.16
C LEU A 79 5.85 -17.36 2.05
N THR A 80 5.61 -16.71 0.92
CA THR A 80 4.86 -17.28 -0.20
C THR A 80 5.74 -18.12 -1.12
N ASP A 81 5.21 -19.26 -1.57
CA ASP A 81 5.88 -20.13 -2.55
C ASP A 81 5.52 -19.77 -4.01
N PHE A 82 4.51 -18.93 -4.24
CA PHE A 82 3.99 -18.60 -5.58
C PHE A 82 4.82 -17.50 -6.27
N ARG A 83 6.05 -17.84 -6.66
CA ARG A 83 7.03 -16.90 -7.24
C ARG A 83 6.81 -16.64 -8.73
N GLU A 84 6.14 -17.52 -9.43
CA GLU A 84 5.79 -17.39 -10.84
C GLU A 84 4.62 -16.42 -11.06
N ASN A 85 3.78 -16.22 -10.04
CA ASN A 85 2.63 -15.33 -10.09
C ASN A 85 2.97 -13.90 -9.66
N THR A 86 2.20 -12.96 -10.21
CA THR A 86 2.27 -11.55 -9.81
C THR A 86 1.92 -11.41 -8.33
N LEU A 87 2.56 -10.47 -7.63
CA LEU A 87 2.27 -10.22 -6.22
C LEU A 87 0.79 -9.87 -6.03
N GLN A 88 0.17 -9.17 -6.99
CA GLN A 88 -1.27 -8.92 -6.98
C GLN A 88 -2.10 -10.22 -6.97
N ASP A 89 -1.79 -11.18 -7.84
CA ASP A 89 -2.51 -12.46 -7.87
C ASP A 89 -2.27 -13.27 -6.60
N VAL A 90 -1.05 -13.24 -6.07
CA VAL A 90 -0.74 -13.92 -4.79
C VAL A 90 -1.58 -13.32 -3.66
N ILE A 91 -1.64 -11.98 -3.56
CA ILE A 91 -2.42 -11.28 -2.53
C ILE A 91 -3.93 -11.54 -2.68
N THR A 92 -4.44 -11.49 -3.91
CA THR A 92 -5.89 -11.41 -4.16
C THR A 92 -6.55 -12.76 -4.40
N LYS A 93 -5.79 -13.78 -4.82
CA LYS A 93 -6.34 -15.07 -5.27
C LYS A 93 -5.70 -16.27 -4.60
N LEU A 94 -4.37 -16.30 -4.48
CA LEU A 94 -3.66 -17.52 -4.07
C LEU A 94 -3.52 -17.61 -2.55
N GLU A 95 -3.12 -16.53 -1.90
CA GLU A 95 -2.83 -16.52 -0.45
C GLU A 95 -3.40 -15.29 0.29
N PRO A 96 -4.71 -15.00 0.17
CA PRO A 96 -5.33 -13.87 0.85
C PRO A 96 -5.27 -13.98 2.39
N GLU A 97 -5.36 -15.20 2.94
CA GLU A 97 -5.30 -15.43 4.38
C GLU A 97 -3.88 -15.19 4.96
N LEU A 98 -2.84 -15.59 4.21
CA LEU A 98 -1.46 -15.29 4.59
C LEU A 98 -1.22 -13.79 4.53
N PHE A 99 -1.72 -13.11 3.48
CA PHE A 99 -1.62 -11.67 3.36
C PHE A 99 -2.28 -10.94 4.53
N LEU A 100 -3.50 -11.34 4.90
CA LEU A 100 -4.20 -10.82 6.07
C LEU A 100 -3.40 -11.06 7.36
N THR A 101 -2.88 -12.27 7.54
CA THR A 101 -2.12 -12.63 8.74
C THR A 101 -0.84 -11.81 8.89
N VAL A 102 -0.11 -11.58 7.80
CA VAL A 102 1.19 -10.88 7.83
C VAL A 102 1.03 -9.36 7.87
N THR A 103 0.07 -8.83 7.11
CA THR A 103 -0.07 -7.38 6.88
C THR A 103 -1.18 -6.74 7.71
N GLY A 104 -2.17 -7.54 8.12
CA GLY A 104 -3.41 -7.09 8.74
C GLY A 104 -4.41 -6.47 7.78
N LEU A 105 -4.17 -6.53 6.47
CA LEU A 105 -5.08 -6.00 5.44
C LEU A 105 -5.92 -7.10 4.80
N THR A 106 -7.18 -6.79 4.55
CA THR A 106 -8.04 -7.63 3.70
C THR A 106 -7.73 -7.37 2.22
N VAL A 107 -8.21 -8.27 1.36
CA VAL A 107 -8.17 -8.06 -0.11
C VAL A 107 -8.94 -6.80 -0.51
N GLN A 108 -10.04 -6.48 0.19
CA GLN A 108 -10.84 -5.28 -0.08
C GLN A 108 -10.04 -4.01 0.22
N ASP A 109 -9.32 -3.98 1.34
CA ASP A 109 -8.42 -2.87 1.68
C ASP A 109 -7.33 -2.71 0.63
N PHE A 110 -6.73 -3.82 0.19
CA PHE A 110 -5.71 -3.80 -0.87
C PHE A 110 -6.27 -3.22 -2.19
N HIS A 111 -7.45 -3.65 -2.62
CA HIS A 111 -8.10 -3.09 -3.81
C HIS A 111 -8.38 -1.60 -3.69
N LEU A 112 -8.82 -1.13 -2.51
CA LEU A 112 -9.00 0.28 -2.26
C LEU A 112 -7.68 1.05 -2.45
N LEU A 113 -6.57 0.57 -1.91
CA LEU A 113 -5.25 1.18 -2.09
C LEU A 113 -4.78 1.23 -3.55
N VAL A 114 -5.09 0.19 -4.33
CA VAL A 114 -4.82 0.14 -5.77
C VAL A 114 -5.66 1.17 -6.53
N GLN A 115 -6.98 1.24 -6.26
CA GLN A 115 -7.89 2.20 -6.89
C GLN A 115 -7.48 3.66 -6.63
N LEU A 116 -6.97 3.91 -5.43
CA LEU A 116 -6.47 5.20 -5.00
C LEU A 116 -5.08 5.55 -5.57
N LYS A 117 -4.49 4.67 -6.38
CA LYS A 117 -3.19 4.85 -7.02
C LYS A 117 -2.08 5.19 -6.02
N VAL A 118 -2.14 4.57 -4.84
CA VAL A 118 -1.12 4.74 -3.80
C VAL A 118 0.21 4.11 -4.21
N PHE A 119 0.15 3.06 -5.03
CA PHE A 119 1.32 2.36 -5.54
C PHE A 119 1.73 2.90 -6.91
N ASN A 120 3.02 3.22 -7.05
CA ASN A 120 3.62 3.40 -8.37
C ASN A 120 4.00 2.01 -8.92
N THR A 121 3.29 1.57 -9.95
CA THR A 121 3.46 0.23 -10.56
C THR A 121 4.89 -0.06 -10.99
N GLU A 122 5.55 0.86 -11.66
CA GLU A 122 6.92 0.66 -12.17
C GLU A 122 7.91 0.47 -11.01
N GLN A 123 7.82 1.33 -10.00
CA GLN A 123 8.67 1.22 -8.81
C GLN A 123 8.39 -0.07 -8.02
N MET A 124 7.13 -0.47 -7.93
CA MET A 124 6.74 -1.73 -7.29
C MET A 124 7.30 -2.93 -8.05
N ASN A 125 7.19 -2.96 -9.37
CA ASN A 125 7.76 -4.03 -10.19
C ASN A 125 9.28 -4.12 -10.00
N ALA A 126 9.99 -3.00 -10.04
CA ALA A 126 11.43 -2.96 -9.81
C ALA A 126 11.81 -3.43 -8.40
N ALA A 127 11.10 -2.99 -7.37
CA ALA A 127 11.35 -3.38 -5.99
C ALA A 127 11.09 -4.87 -5.74
N VAL A 128 9.98 -5.41 -6.27
CA VAL A 128 9.64 -6.84 -6.16
C VAL A 128 10.68 -7.70 -6.85
N PHE A 129 11.11 -7.30 -8.05
CA PHE A 129 12.16 -8.00 -8.79
C PHE A 129 13.48 -8.04 -8.02
N ALA A 130 13.92 -6.87 -7.53
CA ALA A 130 15.16 -6.77 -6.75
C ALA A 130 15.09 -7.65 -5.50
N PHE A 131 13.99 -7.57 -4.74
CA PHE A 131 13.80 -8.38 -3.53
C PHE A 131 13.94 -9.88 -3.82
N ARG A 132 13.19 -10.40 -4.80
CA ARG A 132 13.21 -11.84 -5.14
C ARG A 132 14.60 -12.29 -5.61
N ARG A 133 15.32 -11.44 -6.37
CA ARG A 133 16.71 -11.74 -6.77
C ARG A 133 17.69 -11.80 -5.60
N TYR A 134 17.59 -10.87 -4.64
CA TYR A 134 18.47 -10.85 -3.47
C TYR A 134 18.21 -12.02 -2.53
N GLU A 135 16.94 -12.38 -2.33
CA GLU A 135 16.51 -13.54 -1.54
C GLU A 135 17.07 -14.84 -2.13
N ASP A 136 16.86 -15.08 -3.43
CA ASP A 136 17.32 -16.27 -4.13
C ASP A 136 18.86 -16.41 -4.11
N ALA A 137 19.60 -15.30 -4.26
CA ALA A 137 21.05 -15.31 -4.10
C ALA A 137 21.50 -15.67 -2.67
N SER A 138 20.77 -15.18 -1.67
CA SER A 138 21.08 -15.42 -0.24
C SER A 138 20.79 -16.86 0.18
N LEU A 139 19.69 -17.45 -0.29
CA LEU A 139 19.33 -18.85 -0.03
C LEU A 139 20.28 -19.83 -0.73
N ARG A 140 20.71 -19.52 -1.96
CA ARG A 140 21.75 -20.31 -2.64
C ARG A 140 23.07 -20.30 -1.89
N TYR A 141 23.47 -19.15 -1.32
CA TYR A 141 24.70 -19.07 -0.52
C TYR A 141 24.67 -19.96 0.72
N THR A 142 23.49 -20.15 1.34
CA THR A 142 23.32 -21.06 2.49
C THR A 142 23.11 -22.52 2.08
N GLY A 143 23.20 -22.86 0.79
CA GLY A 143 23.03 -24.21 0.26
C GLY A 143 21.57 -24.66 0.14
N ILE A 144 20.60 -23.74 0.33
CA ILE A 144 19.18 -24.02 0.16
C ILE A 144 18.78 -23.65 -1.27
N ALA A 145 18.52 -24.66 -2.10
CA ALA A 145 17.89 -24.46 -3.39
C ALA A 145 16.39 -24.21 -3.15
N SER A 146 16.01 -22.95 -2.98
CA SER A 146 14.63 -22.60 -2.61
C SER A 146 13.64 -22.80 -3.75
N HIS A 147 14.01 -22.46 -4.99
CA HIS A 147 13.10 -22.53 -6.14
C HIS A 147 13.81 -23.10 -7.39
N PRO A 148 14.19 -24.39 -7.40
CA PRO A 148 14.87 -25.01 -8.53
C PRO A 148 13.97 -25.03 -9.78
N GLY A 149 14.48 -24.55 -10.92
CA GLY A 149 13.78 -24.62 -12.21
C GLY A 149 12.80 -23.48 -12.49
N LEU A 150 12.79 -22.42 -11.68
CA LEU A 150 11.93 -21.26 -11.92
C LEU A 150 12.38 -20.51 -13.19
N THR A 151 11.58 -20.60 -14.25
CA THR A 151 11.85 -19.94 -15.56
C THR A 151 11.19 -18.57 -15.69
N HIS A 152 10.25 -18.26 -14.79
CA HIS A 152 9.50 -17.01 -14.78
C HIS A 152 9.39 -16.50 -13.36
N ILE A 153 9.52 -15.18 -13.19
CA ILE A 153 9.33 -14.50 -11.91
C ILE A 153 8.20 -13.50 -12.07
N GLY A 154 7.20 -13.63 -11.21
CA GLY A 154 6.19 -12.59 -11.04
C GLY A 154 6.78 -11.35 -10.37
N LEU A 155 6.36 -10.19 -10.84
CA LEU A 155 6.65 -8.90 -10.25
C LEU A 155 5.43 -8.43 -9.46
N TYR A 156 5.21 -7.12 -9.35
CA TYR A 156 4.02 -6.61 -8.70
C TYR A 156 2.75 -6.96 -9.49
N ASP A 157 2.72 -6.64 -10.78
CA ASP A 157 1.58 -6.86 -11.68
C ASP A 157 1.94 -7.44 -13.05
N THR A 158 3.21 -7.75 -13.28
CA THR A 158 3.73 -8.34 -14.52
C THR A 158 4.53 -9.60 -14.23
N VAL A 159 4.81 -10.42 -15.25
CA VAL A 159 5.66 -11.60 -15.14
C VAL A 159 6.80 -11.46 -16.12
N VAL A 160 8.01 -11.81 -15.70
CA VAL A 160 9.22 -11.76 -16.55
C VAL A 160 9.86 -13.13 -16.65
N ALA A 161 10.37 -13.48 -17.83
CA ALA A 161 11.17 -14.68 -18.03
C ALA A 161 12.59 -14.47 -17.50
N MET A 162 13.13 -15.48 -16.83
CA MET A 162 14.52 -15.56 -16.42
C MET A 162 15.31 -16.23 -17.55
N ALA A 163 16.28 -15.51 -18.11
CA ALA A 163 17.20 -16.02 -19.14
C ALA A 163 18.32 -16.87 -18.52
#